data_AF-A0A928NXV2-F1
#
_entry.id   AF-A0A928NXV2-F1
#
_cell.length_a   1.000
_cell.length_b   1.000
_cell.length_c   1.000
_cell.angle_alpha   90.00
_cell.angle_beta   90.00
_cell.angle_gamma   90.00
#
_symmetry.space_group_name_H-M   'P 1'
#
loop_
_entity.id
_entity.type
_entity.pdbx_description
1 polymer ?
#
loop_
_entity_poly.entity_id
_entity_poly.type
_entity_poly.pdbx_seq_one_letter_code
_entity_poly.pdbx_strand_id
1 'polypeptide(L)'
;MKLRREKKFKECPRCGLRCPINADSCTECGLVFSRLDFATNADAKAKIKRKEKEYILYVSQLPSDVSFIKLLLLCIFGGLFGAHSFYVGRVWRGIIPLTVTLILTGFTIFNAEMIAIDGTGTLLGAISTALGFVMFMWPLDIVLIFTKKFKVPVAIDLDKPTVHLANDESIENQLLKAEILNDVKQIKEETEEESKKDKNEV
;
A
#
# COMPACT_ATOMS: atom_id res chain seq x y z
N MET A 1 1.86 -32.89 15.63
CA MET A 1 2.55 -31.58 15.83
C MET A 1 3.61 -31.42 14.75
N LYS A 2 3.41 -30.54 13.75
CA LYS A 2 4.46 -30.23 12.76
C LYS A 2 5.31 -29.09 13.32
N LEU A 3 6.54 -29.38 13.72
CA LEU A 3 7.55 -28.38 14.07
C LEU A 3 7.78 -27.48 12.85
N ARG A 4 7.23 -26.26 12.87
CA ARG A 4 7.49 -25.23 11.85
C ARG A 4 8.96 -24.82 12.02
N ARG A 5 9.84 -25.23 11.10
CA ARG A 5 11.22 -24.71 11.06
C ARG A 5 11.16 -23.19 11.01
N GLU A 6 11.79 -22.53 11.97
CA GLU A 6 11.94 -21.08 11.97
C GLU A 6 12.73 -20.65 10.72
N LYS A 7 12.22 -19.62 10.03
CA LYS A 7 12.90 -19.08 8.85
C LYS A 7 14.14 -18.32 9.32
N LYS A 8 15.33 -18.84 9.02
CA LYS A 8 16.61 -18.19 9.37
C LYS A 8 16.95 -16.96 8.52
N PHE A 9 16.32 -16.83 7.35
CA PHE A 9 16.66 -15.82 6.34
C PHE A 9 15.42 -15.11 5.78
N LYS A 10 15.59 -13.85 5.39
CA LYS A 10 14.64 -13.02 4.64
C LYS A 10 15.28 -12.54 3.33
N GLU A 11 14.51 -12.40 2.26
CA GLU A 11 15.01 -11.91 0.97
C GLU A 11 14.84 -10.39 0.88
N CYS A 12 15.87 -9.68 0.43
CA CYS A 12 15.83 -8.24 0.24
C CYS A 12 14.88 -7.88 -0.93
N PRO A 13 13.88 -7.00 -0.73
CA PRO A 13 12.93 -6.63 -1.78
C PRO A 13 13.54 -5.80 -2.91
N ARG A 14 14.73 -5.23 -2.71
CA ARG A 14 15.43 -4.40 -3.71
C ARG A 14 16.37 -5.21 -4.59
N CYS A 15 17.23 -6.05 -4.01
CA CYS A 15 18.27 -6.78 -4.75
C CYS A 15 18.09 -8.31 -4.76
N GLY A 16 17.16 -8.86 -3.97
CA GLY A 16 16.92 -10.31 -3.88
C GLY A 16 17.93 -11.08 -3.02
N LEU A 17 18.93 -10.43 -2.43
CA LEU A 17 19.89 -11.08 -1.55
C LEU A 17 19.21 -11.68 -0.31
N ARG A 18 19.63 -12.87 0.10
CA ARG A 18 19.20 -13.50 1.34
C ARG A 18 19.97 -12.92 2.52
N CYS A 19 19.29 -12.13 3.34
CA CYS A 19 19.81 -11.57 4.58
C CYS A 19 19.37 -12.42 5.78
N PRO A 20 20.15 -12.46 6.87
CA PRO A 20 19.68 -13.05 8.12
C PRO A 20 18.46 -12.26 8.64
N ILE A 21 17.54 -12.93 9.33
CA ILE A 21 16.25 -12.33 9.70
C ILE A 21 16.41 -11.08 10.59
N ASN A 22 17.46 -11.05 11.41
CA ASN A 22 17.82 -9.96 12.33
C ASN A 22 18.77 -8.92 11.73
N ALA A 23 19.08 -8.96 10.43
CA ALA A 23 19.85 -7.87 9.81
C ALA A 23 19.00 -6.59 9.78
N ASP A 24 19.61 -5.46 10.18
CA ASP A 24 19.03 -4.11 10.12
C ASP A 24 19.08 -3.53 8.71
N SER A 25 20.08 -3.90 7.92
CA SER A 25 20.25 -3.46 6.53
C SER A 25 20.74 -4.57 5.61
N CYS A 26 20.53 -4.39 4.31
CA CYS A 26 21.08 -5.26 3.28
C CYS A 26 22.55 -4.93 3.01
N THR A 27 23.43 -5.94 3.06
CA THR A 27 24.88 -5.77 2.83
C THR A 27 25.24 -5.33 1.41
N GLU A 28 24.46 -5.77 0.41
CA GLU A 28 24.71 -5.44 -1.00
C GLU A 28 24.14 -4.07 -1.41
N CYS A 29 22.86 -3.79 -1.13
CA CYS A 29 22.18 -2.60 -1.67
C CYS A 29 21.96 -1.48 -0.63
N GLY A 30 22.41 -1.67 0.61
CA GLY A 30 22.28 -0.68 1.69
C GLY A 30 20.85 -0.41 2.18
N LEU A 31 19.86 -1.20 1.73
CA LEU A 31 18.47 -1.01 2.13
C LEU A 31 18.30 -1.27 3.63
N VAL A 32 17.91 -0.26 4.40
CA VAL A 32 17.57 -0.37 5.82
C VAL A 32 16.15 -0.94 5.97
N PHE A 33 16.00 -2.09 6.63
CA PHE A 33 14.71 -2.78 6.72
C PHE A 33 13.69 -2.05 7.59
N SER A 34 14.10 -1.27 8.60
CA SER A 34 13.18 -0.45 9.40
C SER A 34 12.51 0.66 8.59
N ARG A 35 13.13 1.11 7.48
CA ARG A 35 12.52 2.09 6.58
C ARG A 35 11.35 1.53 5.76
N LEU A 36 11.22 0.20 5.65
CA LEU A 36 10.08 -0.41 4.96
C LEU A 36 8.76 -0.20 5.71
N ASP A 37 8.80 -0.11 7.04
CA ASP A 37 7.59 0.05 7.87
C ASP A 37 6.94 1.44 7.69
N PHE A 38 7.73 2.42 7.26
CA PHE A 38 7.26 3.78 6.94
C PHE A 38 6.92 3.97 5.46
N ALA A 39 7.13 2.95 4.62
CA ALA A 39 6.90 3.05 3.19
C ALA A 39 5.39 3.00 2.89
N THR A 40 4.87 4.02 2.20
CA THR A 40 3.44 4.12 1.85
C THR A 40 3.20 3.83 0.36
N ASN A 41 2.00 3.34 0.04
CA ASN A 41 1.55 3.21 -1.35
C ASN A 41 1.18 4.56 -1.97
N ALA A 42 0.69 5.51 -1.18
CA ALA A 42 0.41 6.87 -1.60
C ALA A 42 1.67 7.55 -2.19
N ASP A 43 2.80 7.46 -1.48
CA ASP A 43 4.08 8.00 -1.97
C ASP A 43 4.55 7.26 -3.23
N ALA A 44 4.33 5.95 -3.30
CA ALA A 44 4.62 5.17 -4.50
C ALA A 44 3.87 5.69 -5.73
N LYS A 45 2.57 5.98 -5.60
CA LYS A 45 1.76 6.56 -6.68
C LYS A 45 2.26 7.95 -7.08
N ALA A 46 2.63 8.79 -6.12
CA ALA A 46 3.19 10.10 -6.38
C ALA A 46 4.51 10.01 -7.18
N LYS A 47 5.43 9.13 -6.79
CA LYS A 47 6.70 8.90 -7.50
C LYS A 47 6.51 8.27 -8.88
N ILE A 48 5.56 7.33 -9.04
CA ILE A 48 5.17 6.78 -10.35
C ILE A 48 4.75 7.92 -11.29
N LYS A 49 3.94 8.87 -10.81
CA LYS A 49 3.49 10.03 -11.59
C LYS A 49 4.65 10.93 -12.01
N ARG A 50 5.67 11.09 -11.16
CA ARG A 50 6.91 11.84 -11.43
C ARG A 50 7.92 11.09 -12.30
N LYS A 51 7.64 9.84 -12.68
CA LYS A 51 8.55 8.93 -13.42
C LYS A 51 9.81 8.54 -12.65
N GLU A 52 9.83 8.70 -11.33
CA GLU A 52 10.94 8.33 -10.44
C GLU A 52 10.86 6.83 -10.07
N LYS A 53 11.12 5.95 -11.05
CA LYS A 53 10.89 4.51 -10.88
C LYS A 53 11.87 3.81 -9.93
N GLU A 54 13.04 4.40 -9.71
CA GLU A 54 14.13 3.79 -8.93
C GLU A 54 13.81 3.62 -7.44
N TYR A 55 12.85 4.41 -6.94
CA TYR A 55 12.43 4.39 -5.55
C TYR A 55 11.24 3.46 -5.27
N ILE A 56 10.69 2.81 -6.31
CA ILE A 56 9.52 1.95 -6.17
C ILE A 56 9.98 0.51 -5.91
N LEU A 57 9.57 -0.03 -4.76
CA LEU A 57 9.84 -1.40 -4.36
C LEU A 57 8.54 -2.19 -4.31
N TYR A 58 8.57 -3.44 -4.75
CA TYR A 58 7.42 -4.33 -4.68
C TYR A 58 7.54 -5.25 -3.47
N VAL A 59 6.76 -4.97 -2.43
CA VAL A 59 6.75 -5.72 -1.18
C VAL A 59 5.51 -6.60 -1.08
N SER A 60 5.63 -7.75 -0.42
CA SER A 60 4.45 -8.64 -0.20
C SER A 60 3.65 -8.25 1.04
N GLN A 61 4.23 -7.47 1.94
CA GLN A 61 3.55 -6.94 3.11
C GLN A 61 2.68 -5.74 2.69
N LEU A 62 1.43 -5.70 3.17
CA LEU A 62 0.56 -4.57 2.88
C LEU A 62 0.97 -3.38 3.76
N PRO A 63 1.19 -2.20 3.17
CA PRO A 63 1.46 -0.98 3.94
C PRO A 63 0.20 -0.53 4.69
N SER A 64 0.38 0.30 5.72
CA SER A 64 -0.70 0.76 6.61
C SER A 64 -1.77 1.59 5.90
N ASP A 65 -1.45 2.24 4.79
CA ASP A 65 -2.36 3.05 3.99
C ASP A 65 -3.32 2.23 3.11
N VAL A 66 -3.01 0.94 2.89
CA VAL A 66 -3.81 0.03 2.07
C VAL A 66 -4.53 -0.97 2.96
N SER A 67 -5.81 -0.73 3.22
CA SER A 67 -6.61 -1.66 4.01
C SER A 67 -6.89 -2.96 3.23
N PHE A 68 -6.60 -4.10 3.86
CA PHE A 68 -6.84 -5.43 3.30
C PHE A 68 -8.28 -5.65 2.85
N ILE A 69 -9.26 -5.20 3.64
CA ILE A 69 -10.68 -5.41 3.34
C ILE A 69 -11.14 -4.66 2.09
N LYS A 70 -10.72 -3.39 1.90
CA LYS A 70 -11.04 -2.63 0.68
C LYS A 70 -10.40 -3.27 -0.53
N LEU A 71 -9.16 -3.72 -0.42
CA LEU A 71 -8.46 -4.42 -1.50
C LEU A 71 -9.20 -5.72 -1.90
N LEU A 72 -9.59 -6.52 -0.92
CA LEU A 72 -10.32 -7.77 -1.13
C LEU A 72 -11.70 -7.51 -1.76
N LEU A 73 -12.46 -6.56 -1.22
CA LEU A 73 -13.79 -6.21 -1.70
C LEU A 73 -13.73 -5.67 -3.13
N LEU A 74 -12.75 -4.81 -3.41
CA LEU A 74 -12.53 -4.29 -4.76
C LEU A 74 -12.06 -5.38 -5.74
N CYS A 75 -11.38 -6.42 -5.26
CA CYS A 75 -11.03 -7.58 -6.08
C CYS A 75 -12.25 -8.45 -6.38
N ILE A 76 -13.14 -8.69 -5.41
CA ILE A 76 -14.34 -9.50 -5.63
C ILE A 76 -15.33 -8.79 -6.57
N PHE A 77 -15.63 -7.52 -6.32
CA PHE A 77 -16.65 -6.79 -7.10
C PHE A 77 -16.09 -6.12 -8.35
N GLY A 78 -14.85 -5.64 -8.31
CA GLY A 78 -14.23 -4.87 -9.40
C GLY A 78 -13.07 -5.59 -10.09
N GLY A 79 -12.81 -6.86 -9.76
CA GLY A 79 -11.63 -7.56 -10.26
C GLY A 79 -11.71 -7.91 -11.75
N LEU A 80 -12.92 -8.11 -12.30
CA LEU A 80 -13.13 -8.27 -13.74
C LEU A 80 -12.64 -7.04 -14.54
N PHE A 81 -12.73 -5.85 -13.93
CA PHE A 81 -12.24 -4.59 -14.50
C PHE A 81 -10.81 -4.24 -14.05
N GLY A 82 -10.17 -5.08 -13.23
CA GLY A 82 -8.84 -4.82 -12.68
C GLY A 82 -8.79 -3.72 -11.62
N ALA A 83 -9.92 -3.36 -11.00
CA ALA A 83 -10.02 -2.24 -10.06
C ALA A 83 -9.06 -2.38 -8.85
N HIS A 84 -8.87 -3.59 -8.34
CA HIS A 84 -7.91 -3.88 -7.26
C HIS A 84 -6.46 -3.56 -7.63
N SER A 85 -6.08 -3.75 -8.90
CA SER A 85 -4.74 -3.41 -9.38
C SER A 85 -4.55 -1.89 -9.53
N PHE A 86 -5.58 -1.17 -9.99
CA PHE A 86 -5.55 0.30 -10.05
C PHE A 86 -5.53 0.94 -8.65
N TYR A 87 -6.29 0.40 -7.70
CA TYR A 87 -6.30 0.85 -6.31
C TYR A 87 -4.92 0.80 -5.66
N VAL A 88 -4.10 -0.19 -6.01
CA VAL A 88 -2.73 -0.38 -5.51
C VAL A 88 -1.68 0.36 -6.36
N GLY A 89 -2.08 1.01 -7.46
CA GLY A 89 -1.16 1.74 -8.34
C GLY A 89 -0.43 0.85 -9.36
N ARG A 90 -0.85 -0.42 -9.54
CA ARG A 90 -0.33 -1.31 -10.58
C ARG A 90 -1.11 -1.17 -11.89
N VAL A 91 -0.91 -0.04 -12.56
CA VAL A 91 -1.66 0.35 -13.77
C VAL A 91 -1.61 -0.72 -14.87
N TRP A 92 -0.43 -1.23 -15.21
CA TRP A 92 -0.28 -2.24 -16.28
C TRP A 92 -1.05 -3.54 -16.00
N ARG A 93 -1.04 -4.02 -14.75
CA ARG A 93 -1.81 -5.22 -14.37
C ARG A 93 -3.32 -4.97 -14.32
N GLY A 94 -3.75 -3.73 -14.12
CA GLY A 94 -5.16 -3.34 -14.20
C GLY A 94 -5.66 -3.19 -15.64
N ILE A 95 -4.82 -2.68 -16.54
CA ILE A 95 -5.19 -2.47 -17.96
C ILE A 95 -5.50 -3.80 -18.66
N ILE A 96 -4.70 -4.85 -18.42
CA ILE A 96 -4.90 -6.16 -19.08
C ILE A 96 -6.34 -6.70 -18.89
N PRO A 97 -6.85 -6.92 -17.67
CA PRO A 97 -8.22 -7.41 -17.47
C PRO A 97 -9.27 -6.40 -17.96
N LEU A 98 -9.03 -5.08 -17.80
CA LEU A 98 -9.95 -4.06 -18.32
C LEU A 98 -10.12 -4.19 -19.84
N THR A 99 -9.02 -4.26 -20.59
CA THR A 99 -9.04 -4.37 -22.05
C THR A 99 -9.66 -5.69 -22.50
N VAL A 100 -9.33 -6.81 -21.85
CA VAL A 100 -9.92 -8.11 -22.17
C VAL A 100 -11.43 -8.12 -21.93
N THR A 101 -11.90 -7.52 -20.82
CA THR A 101 -13.33 -7.39 -20.52
C THR A 101 -14.06 -6.53 -21.56
N LEU A 102 -13.45 -5.42 -22.01
CA LEU A 102 -14.03 -4.59 -23.08
C LEU A 102 -14.12 -5.33 -24.41
N ILE A 103 -13.08 -6.09 -24.80
CA ILE A 103 -13.09 -6.88 -26.04
C ILE A 103 -14.15 -7.98 -25.98
N LEU A 104 -14.22 -8.73 -24.89
CA LEU A 104 -15.23 -9.79 -24.71
C LEU A 104 -16.65 -9.23 -24.68
N THR A 105 -16.85 -8.06 -24.05
CA THR A 105 -18.14 -7.36 -24.06
C THR A 105 -18.52 -6.97 -25.50
N GLY A 106 -17.57 -6.43 -26.27
CA GLY A 106 -17.76 -6.11 -27.69
C GLY A 106 -18.12 -7.35 -28.52
N PHE A 107 -17.42 -8.46 -28.35
CA PHE A 107 -17.75 -9.73 -29.01
C PHE A 107 -19.13 -10.25 -28.61
N THR A 108 -19.54 -10.03 -27.36
CA THR A 108 -20.88 -10.44 -26.89
C THR A 108 -21.98 -9.60 -27.53
N ILE A 109 -21.77 -8.29 -27.66
CA ILE A 109 -22.75 -7.35 -28.26
C ILE A 109 -22.86 -7.57 -29.77
N PHE A 110 -21.72 -7.68 -30.47
CA PHE A 110 -21.67 -7.81 -31.92
C PHE A 110 -21.58 -9.27 -32.39
N ASN A 111 -22.00 -10.22 -31.56
CA ASN A 111 -21.84 -11.65 -31.83
C ASN A 111 -22.46 -12.07 -33.17
N ALA A 112 -23.68 -11.60 -33.48
CA ALA A 112 -24.38 -11.93 -34.72
C ALA A 112 -23.63 -11.42 -35.98
N GLU A 113 -23.17 -10.17 -35.95
CA GLU A 113 -22.42 -9.55 -37.05
C GLU A 113 -21.06 -10.23 -37.24
N MET A 114 -20.39 -10.58 -36.15
CA MET A 114 -19.08 -11.25 -36.19
C MET A 114 -19.19 -12.69 -36.72
N ILE A 115 -20.26 -13.42 -36.39
CA ILE A 115 -20.52 -14.76 -36.95
C ILE A 115 -20.79 -14.68 -38.45
N ALA A 116 -21.49 -13.65 -38.92
CA ALA A 116 -21.78 -13.46 -40.34
C ALA A 116 -20.50 -13.26 -41.18
N ILE A 117 -19.46 -12.64 -40.61
CA ILE A 117 -18.17 -12.41 -41.28
C ILE A 117 -17.36 -13.71 -41.44
N ASP A 118 -17.31 -14.56 -40.41
CA ASP A 118 -16.51 -15.79 -40.39
C ASP A 118 -17.26 -17.00 -40.98
N GLY A 119 -18.58 -16.89 -41.18
CA GLY A 119 -19.49 -17.92 -41.72
C GLY A 119 -19.70 -19.12 -40.80
N THR A 120 -18.67 -19.53 -40.06
CA THR A 120 -18.67 -20.68 -39.13
C THR A 120 -18.53 -20.25 -37.66
N GLY A 121 -18.07 -19.03 -37.38
CA GLY A 121 -17.84 -18.53 -36.02
C GLY A 121 -16.68 -19.22 -35.28
N THR A 122 -15.92 -20.07 -35.96
CA THR A 122 -14.84 -20.86 -35.35
C THR A 122 -13.71 -19.97 -34.85
N LEU A 123 -13.34 -18.93 -35.62
CA LEU A 123 -12.27 -18.01 -35.25
C LEU A 123 -12.68 -17.18 -34.02
N LEU A 124 -13.92 -16.67 -34.00
CA LEU A 124 -14.45 -15.91 -32.88
C LEU A 124 -14.49 -16.75 -31.60
N GLY A 125 -14.94 -18.02 -31.71
CA GLY A 125 -14.92 -18.97 -30.61
C GLY A 125 -13.52 -19.23 -30.05
N ALA A 126 -12.53 -19.41 -30.93
CA ALA A 126 -11.14 -19.63 -30.52
C ALA A 126 -10.54 -18.41 -29.80
N ILE A 127 -10.72 -17.20 -30.34
CA ILE A 127 -10.23 -15.96 -29.71
C ILE A 127 -10.92 -15.71 -28.37
N SER A 128 -12.24 -15.85 -28.31
CA SER A 128 -13.02 -15.69 -27.08
C SER A 128 -12.56 -16.68 -26.00
N THR A 129 -12.28 -17.92 -26.38
CA THR A 129 -11.75 -18.95 -25.47
C THR A 129 -10.36 -18.56 -24.93
N ALA A 130 -9.46 -18.10 -25.80
CA ALA A 130 -8.12 -17.65 -25.38
C ALA A 130 -8.19 -16.45 -24.42
N LEU A 131 -9.05 -15.47 -24.71
CA LEU A 131 -9.29 -14.31 -23.84
C LEU A 131 -9.94 -14.71 -22.52
N GLY A 132 -10.84 -15.69 -22.54
CA GLY A 132 -11.42 -16.32 -21.36
C GLY A 132 -10.35 -16.95 -20.45
N PHE A 133 -9.30 -17.55 -21.04
CA PHE A 133 -8.16 -18.06 -20.27
C PHE A 133 -7.43 -16.94 -19.49
N VAL A 134 -7.23 -15.79 -20.11
CA VAL A 134 -6.63 -14.61 -19.46
C VAL A 134 -7.50 -14.11 -18.30
N MET A 135 -8.83 -14.21 -18.42
CA MET A 135 -9.77 -13.87 -17.34
C MET A 135 -9.64 -14.74 -16.09
N PHE A 136 -9.13 -15.97 -16.21
CA PHE A 136 -8.82 -16.80 -15.03
C PHE A 136 -7.66 -16.24 -14.18
N MET A 137 -6.93 -15.23 -14.66
CA MET A 137 -5.96 -14.50 -13.84
C MET A 137 -6.61 -13.77 -12.66
N TRP A 138 -7.89 -13.37 -12.76
CA TRP A 138 -8.60 -12.67 -11.69
C TRP A 138 -8.81 -13.53 -10.43
N PRO A 139 -9.33 -14.78 -10.50
CA PRO A 139 -9.37 -15.67 -9.35
C PRO A 139 -8.00 -15.93 -8.71
N LEU A 140 -6.92 -15.98 -9.51
CA LEU A 140 -5.57 -16.13 -8.97
C LEU A 140 -5.15 -14.91 -8.13
N ASP A 141 -5.55 -13.70 -8.51
CA ASP A 141 -5.33 -12.50 -7.70
C ASP A 141 -6.09 -12.56 -6.37
N ILE A 142 -7.31 -13.11 -6.34
CA ILE A 142 -8.05 -13.34 -5.08
C ILE A 142 -7.25 -14.28 -4.16
N VAL A 143 -6.72 -15.38 -4.70
CA VAL A 143 -5.88 -16.32 -3.94
C VAL A 143 -4.59 -15.64 -3.43
N LEU A 144 -3.97 -14.79 -4.23
CA LEU A 144 -2.76 -14.05 -3.84
C LEU A 144 -3.05 -13.02 -2.74
N ILE A 145 -4.20 -12.35 -2.78
CA ILE A 145 -4.64 -11.44 -1.72
C ILE A 145 -4.91 -12.24 -0.45
N PHE A 146 -5.68 -13.33 -0.54
CA PHE A 146 -5.99 -14.17 0.63
C PHE A 146 -4.74 -14.77 1.28
N THR A 147 -3.75 -15.17 0.48
CA THR A 147 -2.47 -15.70 0.98
C THR A 147 -1.50 -14.62 1.45
N LYS A 148 -1.87 -13.33 1.43
CA LYS A 148 -1.02 -12.18 1.76
C LYS A 148 0.30 -12.18 0.97
N LYS A 149 0.26 -12.67 -0.27
CA LYS A 149 1.39 -12.68 -1.21
C LYS A 149 1.23 -11.67 -2.34
N PHE A 150 0.21 -10.82 -2.25
CA PHE A 150 -0.07 -9.80 -3.25
C PHE A 150 0.98 -8.68 -3.16
N LYS A 151 1.78 -8.51 -4.22
CA LYS A 151 2.89 -7.55 -4.24
C LYS A 151 2.40 -6.11 -4.39
N VAL A 152 2.60 -5.24 -3.41
CA VAL A 152 2.19 -3.83 -3.44
C VAL A 152 3.42 -2.96 -3.76
N PRO A 153 3.35 -1.98 -4.68
CA PRO A 153 4.40 -1.00 -4.84
C PRO A 153 4.38 -0.04 -3.64
N VAL A 154 5.53 0.15 -3.02
CA VAL A 154 5.79 1.11 -1.95
C VAL A 154 6.99 1.96 -2.33
N ALA A 155 6.99 3.23 -1.96
CA ALA A 155 8.16 4.09 -2.15
C ALA A 155 8.91 4.26 -0.83
N ILE A 156 10.24 4.21 -0.92
CA ILE A 156 11.11 4.59 0.19
C ILE A 156 11.75 5.93 -0.14
N ASP A 157 11.63 6.88 0.76
CA ASP A 157 12.41 8.11 0.73
C ASP A 157 13.79 7.80 1.33
N LEU A 158 14.81 7.71 0.48
CA LEU A 158 16.19 7.54 0.94
C LEU A 158 16.77 8.85 1.49
N ASP A 159 16.30 9.96 0.93
CA ASP A 159 16.84 11.32 1.16
C ASP A 159 16.21 12.02 2.36
N LYS A 160 15.05 11.55 2.84
CA LYS A 160 14.54 12.03 4.12
C LYS A 160 15.39 11.38 5.22
N PRO A 161 16.18 12.15 5.98
CA PRO A 161 16.79 11.61 7.17
C PRO A 161 15.64 11.05 8.03
N THR A 162 15.84 9.84 8.56
CA THR A 162 14.95 9.21 9.55
C THR A 162 15.02 10.00 10.85
N VAL A 163 14.61 11.27 10.80
CA VAL A 163 14.37 12.08 11.99
C VAL A 163 13.00 11.64 12.43
N HIS A 164 12.99 10.66 13.32
CA HIS A 164 12.19 10.74 14.53
C HIS A 164 10.69 11.09 14.42
N LEU A 165 9.96 10.91 13.31
CA LEU A 165 8.54 11.32 13.24
C LEU A 165 7.63 10.72 14.34
N ALA A 166 7.95 9.54 14.88
CA ALA A 166 7.26 9.00 16.05
C ALA A 166 7.69 9.63 17.39
N ASN A 167 8.93 10.13 17.46
CA ASN A 167 9.43 10.90 18.59
C ASN A 167 9.08 12.39 18.48
N ASP A 168 9.05 13.01 17.30
CA ASP A 168 8.77 14.44 17.13
C ASP A 168 7.31 14.75 17.46
N GLU A 169 6.34 13.93 17.02
CA GLU A 169 4.94 14.11 17.44
C GLU A 169 4.76 13.86 18.95
N SER A 170 5.51 12.93 19.54
CA SER A 170 5.52 12.68 20.98
C SER A 170 6.23 13.79 21.76
N ILE A 171 7.32 14.36 21.23
CA ILE A 171 8.13 15.40 21.85
C ILE A 171 7.40 16.74 21.74
N GLU A 172 6.79 17.04 20.60
CA GLU A 172 5.95 18.21 20.38
C GLU A 172 4.73 18.17 21.30
N ASN A 173 4.06 17.02 21.43
CA ASN A 173 2.97 16.86 22.41
C ASN A 173 3.47 16.96 23.87
N GLN A 174 4.69 16.50 24.18
CA GLN A 174 5.27 16.64 25.52
C GLN A 174 5.69 18.08 25.83
N LEU A 175 6.23 18.81 24.85
CA LEU A 175 6.59 20.22 24.95
C LEU A 175 5.35 21.09 25.11
N LEU A 176 4.33 20.88 24.27
CA LEU A 176 3.04 21.58 24.38
C LEU A 176 2.39 21.34 25.75
N LYS A 177 2.46 20.10 26.26
CA LYS A 177 1.94 19.76 27.59
C LYS A 177 2.73 20.44 28.71
N ALA A 178 4.04 20.61 28.56
CA ALA A 178 4.88 21.30 29.53
C ALA A 178 4.62 22.82 29.53
N GLU A 179 4.42 23.42 28.36
CA GLU A 179 4.09 24.84 28.19
C GLU A 179 2.76 25.18 28.87
N ILE A 180 1.70 24.41 28.57
CA ILE A 180 0.38 24.56 29.21
C ILE A 180 0.48 24.41 30.74
N LEU A 181 1.34 23.52 31.25
CA LEU A 181 1.50 23.31 32.68
C LEU A 181 2.16 24.50 33.38
N ASN A 182 3.06 25.21 32.69
CA ASN A 182 3.70 26.41 33.22
C ASN A 182 2.72 27.59 33.24
N ASP A 183 1.94 27.77 32.18
CA ASP A 183 0.92 28.83 32.11
C ASP A 183 -0.12 28.68 33.24
N VAL A 184 -0.56 27.44 33.50
CA VAL A 184 -1.50 27.14 34.59
C VAL A 184 -0.90 27.42 35.97
N LYS A 185 0.41 27.27 36.15
CA LYS A 185 1.08 27.59 37.43
C LYS A 185 1.15 29.10 37.66
N GLN A 186 1.50 29.87 36.63
CA GLN A 186 1.53 31.33 36.74
C GLN A 186 0.15 31.90 37.11
N ILE A 187 -0.91 31.44 36.44
CA ILE A 187 -2.28 31.88 36.74
C ILE A 187 -2.65 31.57 38.21
N LYS A 188 -2.25 30.40 38.74
CA LYS A 188 -2.52 30.05 40.14
C LYS A 188 -1.79 30.96 41.13
N GLU A 189 -0.53 31.29 40.84
CA GLU A 189 0.27 32.19 41.68
C GLU A 189 -0.33 33.61 41.71
N GLU A 190 -0.74 34.13 40.54
CA GLU A 190 -1.42 35.43 40.43
C GLU A 190 -2.74 35.44 41.21
N THR A 191 -3.56 34.38 41.09
CA THR A 191 -4.85 34.28 41.79
C THR A 191 -4.66 34.20 43.32
N GLU A 192 -3.60 33.51 43.79
CA GLU A 192 -3.28 33.44 45.22
C GLU A 192 -2.80 34.79 45.78
N GLU A 193 -2.02 35.56 45.01
CA GLU A 193 -1.59 36.90 45.41
C GLU A 193 -2.76 37.89 45.50
N GLU A 194 -3.69 37.86 44.54
CA GLU A 194 -4.92 38.67 44.60
C GLU A 194 -5.76 38.31 45.82
N SER A 195 -5.95 37.02 46.10
CA SER A 195 -6.72 36.57 47.29
C SER A 195 -6.10 36.98 48.63
N LYS A 196 -4.78 37.23 48.68
CA LYS A 196 -4.07 37.71 49.87
C LYS A 196 -4.18 39.23 50.02
N LYS A 197 -4.28 39.99 48.93
CA LYS A 197 -4.52 41.44 48.98
C LYS A 197 -5.90 41.76 49.54
N ASP A 198 -6.94 41.06 49.09
CA ASP A 198 -8.32 41.28 49.55
C ASP A 198 -8.52 40.99 51.05
N LYS A 199 -7.70 40.12 51.65
CA LYS A 199 -7.77 39.81 53.09
C LYS A 199 -7.10 40.86 53.99
N ASN A 200 -6.29 41.75 53.45
CA ASN A 200 -5.59 42.78 54.22
C ASN A 200 -6.30 44.14 54.19
N GLU A 201 -7.36 44.30 53.39
CA GLU A 201 -8.15 45.55 53.28
C GLU A 201 -9.47 45.53 54.09
N VAL A 202 -9.69 44.53 54.94
CA VAL A 202 -10.85 44.40 55.86
C VAL A 202 -10.39 44.48 57.30
#